data_AF-X0ZKM4-F1
#
_entry.id   AF-X0ZKM4-F1
#
_cell.length_a   1.000
_cell.length_b   1.000
_cell.length_c   1.000
_cell.angle_alpha   90.00
_cell.angle_beta   90.00
_cell.angle_gamma   90.00
#
_symmetry.space_group_name_H-M   'P 1'
#
loop_
_entity.id
_entity.type
_entity.pdbx_description
1 polymer ?
#
loop_
_entity_poly.entity_id
_entity_poly.type
_entity_poly.pdbx_seq_one_letter_code
_entity_poly.pdbx_strand_id
1 'polypeptide(L)'
;RKTRETLATPKVEAVAEGEAAPVAEEVKPKECVWMKMGLVAYRICTRDYDCLTCEFDQMMQEKMASGETPELDAALERFKELPGSQRLCRYAIKGDVSYRLCTHIFQCATCEFGQMMEDALQRKLAKLVARREALLKKERRLQAKA
;
A
#
# COMPACT_ATOMS: atom_id res chain seq x y z
N ARG A 1 46.34 25.93 -12.13
CA ARG A 1 45.29 26.16 -13.16
C ARG A 1 44.00 25.53 -12.64
N LYS A 2 43.04 26.38 -12.23
CA LYS A 2 41.63 26.03 -11.98
C LYS A 2 41.04 25.59 -13.35
N THR A 3 40.06 24.69 -13.49
CA THR A 3 38.70 24.73 -12.93
C THR A 3 38.04 23.35 -13.07
N ARG A 4 37.22 22.97 -12.08
CA ARG A 4 36.20 21.91 -12.18
C ARG A 4 35.12 22.40 -13.13
N GLU A 5 34.81 21.65 -14.17
CA GLU A 5 33.65 21.91 -15.02
C GLU A 5 32.53 20.94 -14.64
N THR A 6 31.46 21.52 -14.13
CA THR A 6 30.20 20.91 -13.71
C THR A 6 29.38 20.53 -14.94
N LEU A 7 29.03 19.25 -15.09
CA LEU A 7 28.02 18.82 -16.07
C LEU A 7 26.64 19.35 -15.66
N ALA A 8 26.06 20.13 -16.55
CA ALA A 8 24.76 20.76 -16.44
C ALA A 8 23.62 19.74 -16.45
N THR A 9 22.64 19.98 -15.58
CA THR A 9 21.29 19.40 -15.65
C THR A 9 20.55 19.96 -16.87
N PRO A 10 19.82 19.14 -17.64
CA PRO A 10 19.01 19.64 -18.74
C PRO A 10 17.77 20.37 -18.19
N LYS A 11 17.68 21.65 -18.54
CA LYS A 11 16.53 22.53 -18.35
C LYS A 11 15.50 22.19 -19.43
N VAL A 12 14.31 21.74 -19.04
CA VAL A 12 13.15 21.70 -19.95
C VAL A 12 12.21 22.80 -19.51
N GLU A 13 12.13 23.84 -20.33
CA GLU A 13 11.28 25.02 -20.14
C GLU A 13 9.83 24.73 -20.53
N ALA A 14 8.94 25.50 -19.91
CA ALA A 14 7.49 25.43 -20.00
C ALA A 14 6.97 25.73 -21.42
N VAL A 15 5.90 25.03 -21.80
CA VAL A 15 4.93 25.50 -22.79
C VAL A 15 3.67 25.88 -22.02
N ALA A 16 3.25 27.13 -22.18
CA ALA A 16 2.05 27.69 -21.61
C ALA A 16 0.87 27.59 -22.61
N GLU A 17 -0.32 27.71 -22.03
CA GLU A 17 -1.65 27.97 -22.61
C GLU A 17 -2.58 26.77 -22.82
N GLY A 18 -3.61 26.78 -21.98
CA GLY A 18 -4.66 25.79 -21.83
C GLY A 18 -5.07 25.76 -20.35
N GLU A 19 -5.86 26.76 -19.93
CA GLU A 19 -6.41 26.86 -18.57
C GLU A 19 -7.08 25.55 -18.15
N ALA A 20 -6.38 24.76 -17.35
CA ALA A 20 -6.98 23.95 -16.32
C ALA A 20 -6.43 24.50 -15.01
N ALA A 21 -7.29 25.22 -14.28
CA ALA A 21 -7.03 25.52 -12.88
C ALA A 21 -6.54 24.24 -12.18
N PRO A 22 -5.55 24.30 -11.27
CA PRO A 22 -5.31 23.19 -10.40
C PRO A 22 -6.57 23.07 -9.54
N VAL A 23 -7.48 22.18 -9.95
CA VAL A 23 -8.49 21.68 -9.04
C VAL A 23 -7.66 21.10 -7.92
N ALA A 24 -7.67 21.79 -6.77
CA ALA A 24 -7.24 21.20 -5.53
C ALA A 24 -8.12 19.96 -5.39
N GLU A 25 -7.58 18.83 -5.84
CA GLU A 25 -8.23 17.54 -5.73
C GLU A 25 -8.45 17.39 -4.23
N GLU A 26 -9.71 17.50 -3.80
CA GLU A 26 -10.08 17.25 -2.43
C GLU A 26 -9.59 15.84 -2.12
N VAL A 27 -8.48 15.73 -1.39
CA VAL A 27 -7.94 14.46 -0.96
C VAL A 27 -8.94 13.92 0.06
N LYS A 28 -9.94 13.20 -0.43
CA LYS A 28 -10.94 12.56 0.41
C LYS A 28 -10.19 11.69 1.44
N PRO A 29 -10.52 11.80 2.73
CA PRO A 29 -9.87 11.01 3.76
C PRO A 29 -9.94 9.53 3.40
N LYS A 30 -8.80 8.84 3.44
CA LYS A 30 -8.73 7.40 3.16
C LYS A 30 -9.49 6.65 4.25
N GLU A 31 -10.68 6.15 3.97
CA GLU A 31 -11.44 5.36 4.95
C GLU A 31 -10.73 4.04 5.25
N CYS A 32 -10.81 3.58 6.50
CA CYS A 32 -10.33 2.26 6.90
C CYS A 32 -11.08 1.14 6.18
N VAL A 33 -10.44 0.00 5.92
CA VAL A 33 -11.09 -1.17 5.31
C VAL A 33 -12.30 -1.63 6.13
N TRP A 34 -12.18 -1.68 7.45
CA TRP A 34 -13.27 -2.03 8.36
C TRP A 34 -14.42 -1.02 8.33
N MET A 35 -14.14 0.26 8.08
CA MET A 35 -15.17 1.29 7.92
C MET A 35 -15.88 1.11 6.58
N LYS A 36 -15.12 0.87 5.50
CA LYS A 36 -15.69 0.57 4.17
C LYS A 36 -16.57 -0.67 4.16
N MET A 37 -16.31 -1.62 5.07
CA MET A 37 -17.14 -2.81 5.24
C MET A 37 -18.40 -2.58 6.08
N GLY A 38 -18.53 -1.42 6.75
CA GLY A 38 -19.62 -1.13 7.68
C GLY A 38 -19.49 -1.82 9.04
N LEU A 39 -18.30 -2.35 9.37
CA LEU A 39 -18.00 -3.00 10.66
C LEU A 39 -17.66 -2.00 11.76
N VAL A 40 -17.20 -0.80 11.37
CA VAL A 40 -16.97 0.31 12.30
C VAL A 40 -17.62 1.57 11.77
N ALA A 41 -18.22 2.35 12.67
CA ALA A 41 -18.95 3.57 12.29
C ALA A 41 -18.04 4.64 11.67
N TYR A 42 -16.83 4.83 12.24
CA TYR A 42 -15.89 5.83 11.77
C TYR A 42 -14.46 5.44 12.08
N ARG A 43 -13.61 5.38 11.04
CA ARG A 43 -12.16 5.27 11.18
C ARG A 43 -11.45 5.67 9.90
N ILE A 44 -10.56 6.64 9.98
CA ILE A 44 -9.67 7.03 8.87
C ILE A 44 -8.40 6.19 8.91
N CYS A 45 -7.98 5.70 7.75
CA CYS A 45 -6.75 4.97 7.54
C CYS A 45 -5.55 5.92 7.62
N THR A 46 -4.60 5.58 8.49
CA THR A 46 -3.34 6.34 8.67
C THR A 46 -2.11 5.60 8.15
N ARG A 47 -2.28 4.38 7.64
CA ARG A 47 -1.19 3.47 7.22
C ARG A 47 -1.22 3.15 5.73
N ASP A 48 -1.94 3.95 4.93
CA ASP A 48 -2.04 3.74 3.48
C ASP A 48 -2.40 2.30 3.09
N TYR A 49 -3.39 1.73 3.78
CA TYR A 49 -3.84 0.35 3.59
C TYR A 49 -2.77 -0.73 3.82
N ASP A 50 -1.68 -0.44 4.52
CA ASP A 50 -0.80 -1.45 5.12
C ASP A 50 -1.47 -2.09 6.34
N CYS A 51 -2.48 -2.91 6.06
CA CYS A 51 -3.26 -3.58 7.09
C CYS A 51 -2.48 -4.70 7.79
N LEU A 52 -1.49 -5.34 7.13
CA LEU A 52 -0.73 -6.44 7.74
C LEU A 52 0.07 -5.97 8.97
N THR A 53 0.55 -4.73 8.96
CA THR A 53 1.28 -4.12 10.08
C THR A 53 0.41 -3.21 10.96
N CYS A 54 -0.91 -3.15 10.70
CA CYS A 54 -1.83 -2.28 11.41
C CYS A 54 -2.37 -2.96 12.67
N GLU A 55 -2.05 -2.43 13.85
CA GLU A 55 -2.52 -2.94 15.14
C GLU A 55 -4.06 -3.04 15.23
N PHE A 56 -4.77 -2.06 14.65
CA PHE A 56 -6.23 -2.09 14.61
C PHE A 56 -6.77 -3.24 13.76
N ASP A 57 -6.10 -3.52 12.63
CA ASP A 57 -6.47 -4.63 11.76
C ASP A 57 -6.25 -5.96 12.47
N GLN A 58 -5.09 -6.13 13.12
CA GLN A 58 -4.76 -7.32 13.90
C GLN A 58 -5.80 -7.59 15.00
N MET A 59 -6.16 -6.57 15.78
CA MET A 59 -7.22 -6.68 16.80
C MET A 59 -8.57 -7.08 16.19
N MET A 60 -8.96 -6.49 15.05
CA MET A 60 -10.22 -6.85 14.39
C MET A 60 -10.20 -8.29 13.87
N GLN A 61 -9.08 -8.73 13.30
CA GLN A 61 -8.88 -10.09 12.81
C GLN A 61 -8.94 -11.12 13.94
N GLU A 62 -8.35 -10.81 15.10
CA GLU A 62 -8.44 -11.66 16.29
C GLU A 62 -9.88 -11.80 16.79
N LYS A 63 -10.64 -10.71 16.83
CA LYS A 63 -12.08 -10.75 17.15
C LYS A 63 -12.88 -11.60 16.17
N MET A 64 -12.49 -11.60 14.88
CA MET A 64 -13.11 -12.49 13.90
C MET A 64 -12.73 -13.95 14.13
N ALA A 65 -11.48 -14.22 14.49
CA ALA A 65 -11.00 -15.57 14.73
C ALA A 65 -11.57 -16.19 16.01
N SER A 66 -11.86 -15.40 17.04
CA SER A 66 -12.43 -15.91 18.29
C SER A 66 -13.91 -16.29 18.17
N GLY A 67 -14.63 -15.77 17.17
CA GLY A 67 -16.06 -16.06 16.97
C GLY A 67 -16.97 -15.50 18.05
N GLU A 68 -16.47 -14.62 18.93
CA GLU A 68 -17.18 -14.14 20.12
C GLU A 68 -18.09 -12.91 19.85
N THR A 69 -18.48 -12.65 18.60
CA THR A 69 -19.27 -11.47 18.25
C THR A 69 -20.34 -11.78 17.20
N PRO A 70 -21.60 -12.08 17.58
CA PRO A 70 -22.69 -12.27 16.61
C PRO A 70 -22.96 -11.03 15.74
N GLU A 71 -22.57 -9.84 16.22
CA GLU A 71 -22.60 -8.57 15.47
C GLU A 71 -21.66 -8.58 14.26
N LEU A 72 -20.55 -9.32 14.35
CA LEU A 72 -19.59 -9.47 13.28
C LEU A 72 -20.18 -10.32 12.14
N ASP A 73 -20.82 -11.44 12.46
CA ASP A 73 -21.43 -12.30 11.45
C ASP A 73 -22.51 -11.55 10.65
N ALA A 74 -23.36 -10.79 11.35
CA ALA A 74 -24.36 -9.93 10.70
C ALA A 74 -23.73 -8.82 9.84
N ALA A 75 -22.57 -8.30 10.21
CA ALA A 75 -21.83 -7.35 9.40
C ALA A 75 -21.15 -8.02 8.18
N LEU A 76 -20.65 -9.25 8.32
CA LEU A 76 -20.09 -10.03 7.22
C LEU A 76 -21.14 -10.35 6.15
N GLU A 77 -22.34 -10.75 6.56
CA GLU A 77 -23.45 -10.99 5.63
C GLU A 77 -23.83 -9.71 4.88
N ARG A 78 -24.02 -8.59 5.59
CA ARG A 78 -24.26 -7.28 4.96
C ARG A 78 -23.15 -6.89 3.98
N PHE A 79 -21.89 -7.17 4.30
CA PHE A 79 -20.78 -6.90 3.40
C PHE A 79 -20.87 -7.72 2.11
N LYS A 80 -21.26 -9.00 2.19
CA LYS A 80 -21.43 -9.88 1.02
C LYS A 80 -22.55 -9.39 0.09
N GLU A 81 -23.59 -8.77 0.66
CA GLU A 81 -24.71 -8.17 -0.09
C GLU A 81 -24.34 -6.87 -0.80
N LEU A 82 -23.22 -6.22 -0.44
CA LEU A 82 -22.82 -4.98 -1.08
C LEU A 82 -22.55 -5.18 -2.60
N PRO A 83 -22.86 -4.17 -3.43
CA PRO A 83 -22.49 -4.17 -4.83
C PRO A 83 -21.00 -4.45 -5.02
N GLY A 84 -20.65 -5.16 -6.10
CA GLY A 84 -19.25 -5.50 -6.38
C GLY A 84 -18.32 -4.27 -6.40
N SER A 85 -18.80 -3.13 -6.88
CA SER A 85 -18.07 -1.86 -6.87
C SER A 85 -17.65 -1.37 -5.49
N GLN A 86 -18.32 -1.81 -4.42
CA GLN A 86 -18.01 -1.47 -3.03
C GLN A 86 -17.13 -2.53 -2.36
N ARG A 87 -17.07 -3.75 -2.92
CA ARG A 87 -16.27 -4.87 -2.42
C ARG A 87 -14.87 -4.89 -3.05
N LEU A 88 -14.24 -3.74 -3.24
CA LEU A 88 -12.90 -3.67 -3.84
C LEU A 88 -11.83 -4.28 -2.92
N CYS A 89 -10.84 -4.92 -3.53
CA CYS A 89 -9.67 -5.46 -2.84
C CYS A 89 -8.83 -4.33 -2.24
N ARG A 90 -8.20 -4.57 -1.08
CA ARG A 90 -7.22 -3.69 -0.44
C ARG A 90 -6.20 -3.10 -1.42
N TYR A 91 -5.61 -3.96 -2.25
CA TYR A 91 -4.61 -3.56 -3.24
C TYR A 91 -5.21 -2.70 -4.35
N ALA A 92 -6.49 -2.87 -4.68
CA ALA A 92 -7.18 -2.01 -5.65
C ALA A 92 -7.51 -0.65 -5.03
N ILE A 93 -7.96 -0.61 -3.77
CA ILE A 93 -8.24 0.62 -3.05
C ILE A 93 -6.96 1.45 -2.85
N LYS A 94 -5.84 0.79 -2.57
CA LYS A 94 -4.53 1.44 -2.45
C LYS A 94 -3.99 1.94 -3.81
N GLY A 95 -4.40 1.31 -4.91
CA GLY A 95 -3.90 1.61 -6.26
C GLY A 95 -2.72 0.73 -6.72
N ASP A 96 -2.37 -0.32 -5.96
CA ASP A 96 -1.35 -1.28 -6.36
C ASP A 96 -1.79 -2.15 -7.54
N VAL A 97 -3.10 -2.32 -7.73
CA VAL A 97 -3.72 -2.96 -8.90
C VAL A 97 -4.90 -2.15 -9.40
N SER A 98 -5.21 -2.24 -10.70
CA SER A 98 -6.26 -1.44 -11.32
C SER A 98 -7.66 -1.78 -10.82
N TYR A 99 -7.99 -3.07 -10.74
CA TYR A 99 -9.30 -3.54 -10.29
C TYR A 99 -9.22 -4.97 -9.79
N ARG A 100 -9.82 -5.23 -8.62
CA ARG A 100 -10.03 -6.58 -8.11
C ARG A 100 -11.11 -6.54 -7.04
N LEU A 101 -12.01 -7.51 -7.06
CA LEU A 101 -12.98 -7.70 -5.98
C LEU A 101 -12.38 -8.49 -4.82
N CYS A 102 -12.72 -8.10 -3.60
CA CYS A 102 -12.38 -8.80 -2.38
C CYS A 102 -13.38 -9.93 -2.15
N THR A 103 -12.89 -11.17 -2.13
CA THR A 103 -13.65 -12.37 -1.76
C THR A 103 -13.42 -12.79 -0.32
N HIS A 104 -12.32 -12.33 0.30
CA HIS A 104 -11.90 -12.71 1.65
C HIS A 104 -12.14 -11.64 2.70
N ILE A 105 -12.95 -10.62 2.40
CA ILE A 105 -13.46 -9.67 3.42
C ILE A 105 -12.28 -9.03 4.20
N PHE A 106 -11.27 -8.58 3.45
CA PHE A 106 -10.01 -8.00 3.95
C PHE A 106 -9.15 -8.88 4.88
N GLN A 107 -9.44 -10.18 4.99
CA GLN A 107 -8.59 -11.16 5.66
C GLN A 107 -7.35 -11.50 4.81
N CYS A 108 -6.50 -10.50 4.58
CA CYS A 108 -5.40 -10.63 3.62
C CYS A 108 -4.28 -11.56 4.10
N ALA A 109 -4.16 -11.81 5.41
CA ALA A 109 -3.19 -12.76 5.96
C ALA A 109 -3.43 -14.20 5.46
N THR A 110 -4.69 -14.57 5.25
CA THR A 110 -5.11 -15.91 4.78
C THR A 110 -5.55 -15.91 3.32
N CYS A 111 -5.54 -14.76 2.64
CA CYS A 111 -5.92 -14.63 1.24
C CYS A 111 -4.75 -14.98 0.30
N GLU A 112 -4.95 -15.90 -0.63
CA GLU A 112 -3.93 -16.31 -1.62
C GLU A 112 -3.38 -15.14 -2.44
N PHE A 113 -4.26 -14.22 -2.86
CA PHE A 113 -3.83 -13.01 -3.57
C PHE A 113 -3.00 -12.09 -2.68
N GLY A 114 -3.35 -12.00 -1.39
CA GLY A 114 -2.57 -11.26 -0.41
C GLY A 114 -1.18 -11.82 -0.24
N GLN A 115 -1.07 -13.15 -0.09
CA GLN A 115 0.19 -13.88 0.03
C GLN A 115 1.06 -13.71 -1.22
N MET A 116 0.48 -13.84 -2.42
CA MET A 116 1.20 -13.61 -3.68
C MET A 116 1.82 -12.19 -3.76
N MET A 117 1.06 -11.16 -3.37
CA MET A 117 1.53 -9.78 -3.41
C MET A 117 2.67 -9.54 -2.41
N GLU A 118 2.56 -10.11 -1.20
CA GLU A 118 3.60 -10.05 -0.17
C GLU A 118 4.87 -10.77 -0.61
N ASP A 119 4.75 -12.00 -1.13
CA ASP A 119 5.87 -12.77 -1.66
C ASP A 119 6.61 -12.01 -2.77
N ALA A 120 5.87 -11.37 -3.67
CA ALA A 120 6.44 -10.58 -4.75
C ALA A 120 7.24 -9.38 -4.21
N LEU A 121 6.73 -8.72 -3.16
CA LEU A 121 7.41 -7.63 -2.47
C LEU A 121 8.67 -8.13 -1.78
N GLN A 122 8.58 -9.20 -1.00
CA GLN A 122 9.72 -9.80 -0.28
C GLN A 122 10.85 -10.21 -1.23
N ARG A 123 10.52 -10.84 -2.37
CA ARG A 123 11.51 -11.18 -3.40
C ARG A 123 12.22 -9.95 -3.96
N LYS A 124 11.52 -8.84 -4.16
CA LYS A 124 12.14 -7.57 -4.59
C LYS A 124 13.06 -7.01 -3.51
N LEU A 125 12.61 -6.99 -2.26
CA LEU A 125 13.40 -6.50 -1.12
C LEU A 125 14.69 -7.32 -0.93
N ALA A 126 14.60 -8.65 -1.00
CA ALA A 126 15.78 -9.53 -0.90
C ALA A 126 16.84 -9.20 -1.97
N LYS A 127 16.41 -8.95 -3.21
CA LYS A 127 17.33 -8.54 -4.30
C LYS A 127 17.99 -7.19 -4.03
N LEU A 128 17.24 -6.23 -3.50
CA LEU A 128 17.77 -4.90 -3.15
C LEU A 128 18.77 -4.98 -2.00
N VAL A 129 18.49 -5.79 -0.97
CA VAL A 129 19.41 -6.03 0.15
C VAL A 129 20.70 -6.65 -0.36
N ALA A 130 20.64 -7.73 -1.14
CA ALA A 130 21.83 -8.36 -1.71
C ALA A 130 22.66 -7.40 -2.57
N ARG A 131 22.00 -6.56 -3.38
CA ARG A 131 22.68 -5.52 -4.17
C ARG A 131 23.38 -4.49 -3.27
N ARG A 132 22.72 -4.02 -2.21
CA ARG A 132 23.30 -3.08 -1.26
C ARG A 132 24.53 -3.66 -0.57
N GLU A 133 24.46 -4.91 -0.12
CA GLU A 133 25.59 -5.61 0.50
C GLU A 133 26.78 -5.77 -0.46
N ALA A 134 26.51 -6.11 -1.72
CA ALA A 134 27.53 -6.21 -2.75
C ALA A 134 28.25 -4.87 -3.01
N LEU A 135 27.51 -3.76 -3.02
CA LEU A 135 28.08 -2.41 -3.15
C LEU A 135 28.94 -2.05 -1.94
N LEU A 136 28.45 -2.25 -0.71
CA LEU A 136 29.22 -2.01 0.51
C LEU A 136 30.49 -2.87 0.59
N LYS A 137 30.44 -4.11 0.08
CA LYS A 137 31.63 -4.97 -0.01
C LYS A 137 32.62 -4.45 -1.05
N LYS A 138 32.15 -3.91 -2.18
CA LYS A 138 32.99 -3.30 -3.20
C LYS A 138 33.67 -2.03 -2.67
N GLU A 139 32.95 -1.16 -1.97
CA GLU A 139 33.49 0.05 -1.36
C GLU A 139 34.60 -0.26 -0.34
N ARG A 140 34.34 -1.20 0.58
CA ARG A 140 35.36 -1.67 1.54
C ARG A 140 36.61 -2.22 0.87
N ARG A 141 36.46 -2.96 -0.23
CA ARG A 141 37.59 -3.47 -1.03
C ARG A 141 38.38 -2.36 -1.72
N LEU A 142 37.73 -1.28 -2.14
CA LEU A 142 38.41 -0.12 -2.73
C LEU A 142 39.16 0.67 -1.67
N GLN A 143 38.55 0.89 -0.50
CA GLN A 143 39.18 1.55 0.64
C GLN A 143 40.42 0.79 1.14
N ALA A 144 40.36 -0.54 1.20
CA ALA A 144 41.49 -1.36 1.62
C ALA A 144 42.65 -1.43 0.59
N LYS A 145 42.42 -0.93 -0.63
CA LYS A 145 43.43 -0.88 -1.71
C LYS A 145 44.04 0.51 -1.90
N ALA A 146 43.49 1.53 -1.25
CA ALA A 146 44.00 2.89 -1.23
C ALA A 146 44.94 3.07 -0.03
#